data_AF-A0A967GUN3-F1
#
_entry.id   AF-A0A967GUN3-F1
#
_cell.length_a   1.000
_cell.length_b   1.000
_cell.length_c   1.000
_cell.angle_alpha   90.00
_cell.angle_beta   90.00
_cell.angle_gamma   90.00
#
_symmetry.space_group_name_H-M   'P 1'
#
loop_
_entity.id
_entity.type
_entity.pdbx_description
1 polymer ?
#
loop_
_entity_poly.entity_id
_entity_poly.type
_entity_poly.pdbx_seq_one_letter_code
_entity_poly.pdbx_strand_id
1 'polypeptide(L)' 'IEQLGTYDPMREGVNYSLDLEKVDKWLGEGAQPSVTVKSIIKKARKIADAATEA' A
#
# COMPACT_ATOMS: atom_id res chain seq x y z
N ILE A 1 15.06 -9.55 1.54
CA ILE A 1 14.34 -8.29 1.82
C ILE A 1 13.82 -7.78 0.48
N GLU A 2 12.51 -7.63 0.32
CA GLU A 2 11.87 -7.32 -0.96
C GLU A 2 11.23 -5.92 -0.90
N GLN A 3 11.26 -5.18 -2.01
CA GLN A 3 10.59 -3.88 -2.10
C GLN A 3 9.13 -4.08 -2.51
N LEU A 4 8.20 -3.77 -1.60
CA LEU A 4 6.75 -3.90 -1.81
C LEU A 4 6.10 -2.62 -2.40
N GLY A 5 6.86 -1.53 -2.47
CA GLY A 5 6.35 -0.24 -2.91
C GLY A 5 7.26 0.92 -2.55
N THR A 6 6.72 2.12 -2.72
CA THR A 6 7.38 3.40 -2.43
C THR A 6 6.39 4.33 -1.75
N TYR A 7 6.87 5.13 -0.80
CA TYR A 7 6.12 6.19 -0.15
C TYR A 7 6.99 7.44 -0.11
N ASP A 8 6.45 8.52 -0.67
CA ASP A 8 7.09 9.83 -0.71
C ASP A 8 6.22 10.85 0.03
N PRO A 9 6.51 11.18 1.29
CA PRO A 9 5.71 12.13 2.04
C PRO A 9 5.78 13.57 1.51
N MET A 10 6.75 13.91 0.65
CA MET A 10 6.90 15.26 0.10
C MET A 10 6.08 15.49 -1.16
N ARG A 11 5.56 14.44 -1.79
CA ARG A 11 4.77 14.55 -3.02
C ARG A 11 3.31 14.88 -2.68
N GLU A 12 2.77 15.91 -3.33
CA GLU A 12 1.34 16.23 -3.25
C GLU A 12 0.52 15.29 -4.17
N GLY A 13 -0.60 14.76 -3.67
CA GLY A 13 -1.48 13.84 -4.41
C GLY A 13 -1.18 12.35 -4.17
N VAL A 14 -1.02 11.57 -5.25
CA VAL A 14 -0.68 10.14 -5.15
C VAL A 14 0.80 10.03 -4.80
N ASN A 15 1.04 9.86 -3.50
CA ASN A 15 2.36 9.92 -2.90
C ASN A 15 2.87 8.55 -2.44
N TYR A 16 2.20 7.48 -2.88
CA TYR A 16 2.60 6.11 -2.63
C TYR A 16 2.29 5.23 -3.84
N SER A 17 3.08 4.18 -4.01
CA SER A 17 2.83 3.08 -4.95
C SER A 17 3.07 1.79 -4.19
N LEU A 18 2.05 0.96 -4.01
CA LEU A 18 2.19 -0.33 -3.34
C LEU A 18 1.59 -1.44 -4.18
N ASP A 19 2.30 -2.57 -4.15
CA ASP A 19 1.88 -3.81 -4.77
C ASP A 19 0.99 -4.57 -3.77
N LEU A 20 -0.33 -4.40 -3.89
CA LEU A 20 -1.29 -4.96 -2.93
C LEU A 20 -1.17 -6.49 -2.83
N GLU A 21 -0.91 -7.18 -3.93
CA GLU A 21 -0.73 -8.64 -3.95
C GLU A 21 0.43 -9.10 -3.06
N LYS A 22 1.57 -8.41 -3.16
CA LYS A 22 2.73 -8.73 -2.33
C LYS A 22 2.50 -8.34 -0.88
N VAL A 23 1.89 -7.18 -0.64
CA VAL A 23 1.53 -6.75 0.72
C VAL A 23 0.65 -7.79 1.40
N ASP A 24 -0.38 -8.30 0.72
CA ASP A 24 -1.27 -9.33 1.26
C ASP A 24 -0.53 -10.64 1.55
N LYS A 25 0.39 -11.06 0.67
CA LYS A 25 1.27 -12.21 0.93
C LYS A 25 2.08 -12.03 2.22
N TRP A 26 2.80 -10.91 2.34
CA TRP A 26 3.65 -10.65 3.50
C TRP A 26 2.83 -10.47 4.79
N LEU A 27 1.64 -9.88 4.73
CA LEU A 27 0.71 -9.81 5.85
C LEU A 27 0.28 -11.21 6.30
N GLY A 28 0.04 -12.13 5.36
CA GLY A 28 -0.27 -13.53 5.65
C GLY A 28 0.91 -14.31 6.27
N GLU A 29 2.14 -13.97 5.90
CA GLU A 29 3.37 -14.53 6.50
C GLU A 29 3.70 -13.93 7.88
N GLY A 30 2.88 -12.99 8.39
CA GLY A 30 3.03 -12.39 9.72
C GLY A 30 3.79 -11.06 9.74
N ALA A 31 3.95 -10.39 8.60
CA ALA A 31 4.56 -9.07 8.56
C ALA A 31 3.74 -8.07 9.39
N GLN A 32 4.42 -7.33 10.28
CA GLN A 32 3.79 -6.27 11.07
C GLN A 32 4.06 -4.89 10.45
N PRO A 33 3.07 -4.29 9.76
CA PRO A 33 3.22 -2.94 9.23
C PRO A 33 3.16 -1.90 10.35
N SER A 34 3.95 -0.84 10.19
CA SER A 34 3.89 0.36 11.04
C SER A 34 2.58 1.13 10.84
N VAL A 35 2.26 2.05 11.75
CA VAL A 35 1.01 2.84 11.75
C VAL A 35 0.79 3.59 10.41
N THR A 36 1.84 4.23 9.90
CA THR A 36 1.80 4.94 8.61
C THR A 36 1.57 3.96 7.45
N VAL A 37 2.28 2.84 7.43
CA VAL A 37 2.16 1.81 6.39
C VAL A 37 0.75 1.20 6.38
N LYS A 38 0.15 0.91 7.54
CA LYS A 38 -1.25 0.47 7.64
C LYS A 38 -2.22 1.45 6.99
N SER A 39 -2.03 2.75 7.27
CA SER A 39 -2.86 3.81 6.71
C SER A 39 -2.71 3.89 5.18
N ILE A 40 -1.48 3.74 4.68
CA ILE A 40 -1.20 3.73 3.25
C ILE A 40 -1.84 2.49 2.58
N ILE A 41 -1.68 1.29 3.14
CA ILE A 41 -2.30 0.06 2.60
C ILE A 41 -3.82 0.21 2.51
N LYS A 42 -4.46 0.76 3.55
CA LYS A 42 -5.91 1.01 3.55
C LYS A 42 -6.33 1.99 2.45
N LYS A 43 -5.56 3.07 2.24
CA LYS A 43 -5.81 4.03 1.16
C LYS A 43 -5.59 3.38 -0.21
N ALA A 44 -4.51 2.61 -0.38
CA ALA A 44 -4.18 1.89 -1.61
C ALA A 44 -5.30 0.91 -2.01
N ARG A 45 -5.83 0.13 -1.06
CA ARG A 45 -6.98 -0.77 -1.30
C ARG A 45 -8.21 0.00 -1.77
N LYS A 46 -8.51 1.14 -1.16
CA LYS A 46 -9.65 1.97 -1.55
C LYS A 46 -9.51 2.56 -2.96
N ILE A 47 -8.29 2.91 -3.38
CA ILE A 47 -8.01 3.38 -4.74
C ILE A 47 -8.11 2.24 -5.75
N ALA A 48 -7.58 1.06 -5.43
CA ALA A 48 -7.66 -0.11 -6.30
C ALA A 48 -9.12 -0.52 -6.58
N ASP A 49 -9.97 -0.46 -5.56
CA ASP A 49 -11.41 -0.71 -5.68
C ASP A 49 -12.09 0.34 -6.58
N ALA A 50 -11.79 1.63 -6.35
CA ALA A 50 -12.34 2.73 -7.15
C ALA A 50 -11.85 2.76 -8.61
N ALA A 51 -10.68 2.18 -8.92
CA ALA A 51 -10.16 2.10 -10.28
C ALA A 51 -10.78 0.96 -11.11
N THR A 52 -11.46 0.01 -10.46
CA THR A 52 -12.20 -1.08 -11.14
C THR A 52 -13.62 -0.67 -11.55
N GLU A 53 -14.14 0.44 -11.03
CA GLU A 53 -15.53 0.89 -11.24
C GLU A 53 -15.69 2.09 -12.21
N ALA A 54 -14.64 2.44 -12.98
CA ALA A 54 -14.63 3.56 -13.93
C ALA A 54 -14.59 3.12 -15.40
#